data_AF-A0A7S3LAI2-F1
#
_entry.id   AF-A0A7S3LAI2-F1
#
_cell.length_a   1.000
_cell.length_b   1.000
_cell.length_c   1.000
_cell.angle_alpha   90.00
_cell.angle_beta   90.00
_cell.angle_gamma   90.00
#
_symmetry.space_group_name_H-M   'P 1'
#
loop_
_entity.id
_entity.type
_entity.pdbx_description
1 polymer ?
#
loop_
_entity_poly.entity_id
_entity_poly.type
_entity_poly.pdbx_seq_one_letter_code
_entity_poly.pdbx_strand_id
1 'polypeptide(L)'
;VTGVGGSGETPTLAECGIDLTQEARDGLLDPVFGRDKEILSCLRTLIRRRKNNVCLIGEPGVGKTAIAEGVAQVLVDEEKCPARLKGHRVVSLELSNLVAGTK
;
A
#
# COMPACT_ATOMS: atom_id res chain seq x y z
N VAL A 1 4.81 -9.12 20.04
CA VAL A 1 4.10 -10.33 19.55
C VAL A 1 3.02 -9.81 18.63
N THR A 2 3.04 -9.94 17.31
CA THR A 2 3.74 -10.87 16.40
C THR A 2 3.65 -10.25 15.02
N GLY A 3 4.78 -9.92 14.39
CA GLY A 3 4.85 -9.59 12.96
C GLY A 3 5.43 -10.80 12.25
N VAL A 4 4.57 -11.64 11.68
CA VAL A 4 4.96 -12.72 10.78
C VAL A 4 4.25 -12.46 9.45
N GLY A 5 5.03 -12.24 8.38
CA GLY A 5 4.50 -12.30 7.02
C GLY A 5 5.25 -11.45 5.99
N GLY A 6 6.38 -11.94 5.48
CA GLY A 6 7.03 -11.35 4.31
C GLY A 6 8.51 -11.70 4.12
N SER A 7 8.81 -12.99 3.93
CA SER A 7 10.12 -13.47 3.49
C SER A 7 10.50 -12.88 2.13
N GLY A 8 11.37 -11.87 2.08
CA GLY A 8 11.94 -11.34 0.83
C GLY A 8 12.64 -9.99 0.97
N GLU A 9 13.96 -10.00 0.78
CA GLU A 9 14.90 -8.93 0.34
C GLU A 9 14.91 -7.53 1.03
N THR A 10 13.99 -7.21 1.94
CA THR A 10 13.95 -5.88 2.58
C THR A 10 13.79 -5.96 4.11
N PRO A 11 14.84 -6.35 4.86
CA PRO A 11 14.78 -6.52 6.32
C PRO A 11 14.38 -5.24 7.06
N THR A 12 14.91 -4.09 6.65
CA THR A 12 14.59 -2.79 7.27
C THR A 12 13.12 -2.39 7.08
N LEU A 13 12.51 -2.71 5.94
CA LEU A 13 11.09 -2.42 5.72
C LEU A 13 10.18 -3.36 6.52
N ALA A 14 10.61 -4.60 6.74
CA ALA A 14 9.87 -5.56 7.57
C ALA A 14 9.89 -5.17 9.06
N GLU A 15 10.95 -4.50 9.52
CA GLU A 15 11.06 -4.01 10.90
C GLU A 15 10.31 -2.69 11.12
N CYS A 16 10.24 -1.83 10.10
CA CYS A 16 9.73 -0.46 10.24
C CYS A 16 8.36 -0.21 9.58
N GLY A 17 7.77 -1.20 8.92
CA GLY A 17 6.54 -1.04 8.15
C GLY A 17 5.57 -2.20 8.25
N ILE A 18 4.38 -1.99 7.70
CA ILE A 18 3.28 -2.96 7.62
C ILE A 18 3.04 -3.28 6.14
N ASP A 19 3.02 -4.57 5.78
CA ASP A 19 2.75 -5.00 4.41
C ASP A 19 1.24 -5.05 4.14
N LEU A 20 0.70 -3.97 3.57
CA LEU A 20 -0.71 -3.86 3.21
C LEU A 20 -1.10 -4.86 2.10
N THR A 21 -0.14 -5.30 1.27
CA THR A 21 -0.44 -6.31 0.23
C THR A 21 -0.64 -7.68 0.86
N GLN A 22 0.13 -8.00 1.89
CA GLN A 22 -0.05 -9.23 2.65
C GLN A 22 -1.38 -9.19 3.43
N GLU A 23 -1.68 -8.10 4.14
CA GLU A 23 -2.97 -7.93 4.82
C GLU A 23 -4.16 -8.02 3.86
N ALA A 24 -4.02 -7.49 2.63
CA ALA A 24 -5.04 -7.62 1.59
C ALA A 24 -5.23 -9.09 1.15
N ARG A 25 -4.14 -9.86 1.00
CA ARG A 25 -4.22 -11.30 0.67
C ARG A 25 -4.86 -12.11 1.78
N ASP A 26 -4.55 -11.75 3.02
CA ASP A 26 -5.05 -12.43 4.22
C ASP A 26 -6.50 -12.01 4.57
N GLY A 27 -7.08 -11.06 3.82
CA GLY A 27 -8.44 -10.58 4.02
C GLY A 27 -8.61 -9.73 5.29
N LEU A 28 -7.53 -9.14 5.79
CA LEU A 28 -7.50 -8.35 7.02
C LEU A 28 -7.86 -6.88 6.78
N LEU A 29 -7.78 -6.40 5.53
CA LEU A 29 -8.17 -5.04 5.17
C LEU A 29 -9.68 -4.93 4.97
N ASP A 30 -10.27 -3.87 5.52
CA ASP A 30 -11.68 -3.55 5.29
C ASP A 30 -11.94 -3.25 3.80
N PRO A 31 -13.04 -3.76 3.22
CA PRO A 31 -13.38 -3.48 1.83
C PRO A 31 -13.63 -1.98 1.61
N VAL A 32 -12.99 -1.42 0.59
CA VAL A 32 -13.08 0.02 0.29
C VAL A 32 -14.24 0.29 -0.67
N PHE A 33 -15.23 1.05 -0.22
CA PHE A 33 -16.42 1.39 -1.03
C PHE A 33 -16.37 2.81 -1.59
N GLY A 34 -16.79 2.98 -2.85
CA GLY A 34 -17.04 4.29 -3.46
C GLY A 34 -15.80 5.12 -3.79
N ARG A 35 -14.60 4.53 -3.77
CA ARG A 35 -13.31 5.18 -4.07
C ARG A 35 -12.64 4.69 -5.35
N ASP A 36 -13.40 4.02 -6.23
CA ASP A 36 -12.88 3.38 -7.44
C ASP A 36 -12.14 4.37 -8.36
N LYS A 37 -12.65 5.60 -8.48
CA LYS A 37 -12.06 6.64 -9.34
C LYS A 37 -10.69 7.09 -8.80
N GLU A 38 -10.58 7.29 -7.50
CA GLU A 38 -9.36 7.70 -6.82
C GLU A 38 -8.30 6.59 -6.86
N ILE A 39 -8.69 5.34 -6.58
CA ILE A 39 -7.81 4.17 -6.65
C ILE A 39 -7.28 4.00 -8.07
N LEU A 40 -8.16 4.07 -9.08
CA LEU A 40 -7.77 3.96 -10.49
C LEU A 40 -6.84 5.10 -10.92
N SER A 41 -7.07 6.32 -10.44
CA SER A 41 -6.19 7.47 -10.70
C SER A 41 -4.80 7.28 -10.08
N CYS A 42 -4.73 6.70 -8.87
CA CYS A 42 -3.47 6.34 -8.22
C CYS A 42 -2.70 5.30 -9.04
N LEU A 43 -3.34 4.18 -9.38
CA LEU A 43 -2.74 3.12 -10.18
C LEU A 43 -2.23 3.64 -11.54
N ARG A 44 -3.05 4.45 -12.23
CA ARG A 44 -2.67 5.09 -13.50
C ARG A 44 -1.44 5.99 -13.37
N THR A 45 -1.23 6.60 -12.21
CA THR A 45 -0.05 7.44 -11.95
C THR A 45 1.17 6.59 -11.61
N LEU A 46 1.01 5.54 -10.81
CA LEU A 46 2.07 4.61 -10.43
C LEU A 46 2.70 3.90 -11.64
N ILE A 47 1.92 3.58 -12.68
CA ILE A 47 2.43 2.93 -13.92
C ILE A 47 3.24 3.85 -14.85
N ARG A 48 3.30 5.17 -14.58
CA ARG A 48 4.01 6.13 -15.45
C ARG A 48 5.51 5.93 -15.37
N ARG A 49 6.22 6.27 -16.45
CA ARG A 49 7.70 6.22 -16.50
C ARG A 49 8.38 7.32 -15.69
N ARG A 50 7.72 8.46 -15.49
CA ARG A 50 8.26 9.66 -14.82
C ARG A 50 7.18 10.26 -13.93
N LYS A 51 7.59 10.80 -12.78
CA LYS A 51 6.70 11.40 -11.78
C LYS A 51 5.55 10.45 -11.40
N ASN A 52 5.91 9.22 -11.06
CA ASN A 52 4.97 8.17 -10.68
C ASN A 52 4.61 8.20 -9.19
N ASN A 53 5.12 9.16 -8.43
CA ASN A 53 4.78 9.36 -7.03
C ASN A 53 3.40 10.02 -6.91
N VAL A 54 2.51 9.40 -6.13
CA VAL A 54 1.17 9.91 -5.84
C VAL A 54 1.19 10.64 -4.51
N CYS A 55 0.54 11.79 -4.43
CA CYS A 55 0.30 12.52 -3.18
C CYS A 55 -1.20 12.74 -3.02
N LEU A 56 -1.78 12.15 -1.96
CA LEU A 56 -3.20 12.26 -1.64
C LEU A 56 -3.45 13.51 -0.77
N ILE A 57 -4.14 14.50 -1.33
CA ILE A 57 -4.43 15.78 -0.67
C ILE A 57 -5.91 15.83 -0.29
N GLY A 58 -6.23 16.48 0.83
CA GLY A 58 -7.56 16.54 1.41
C GLY A 58 -7.54 16.80 2.92
N GLU A 59 -8.71 17.01 3.51
CA GLU A 59 -8.89 17.20 4.95
C GLU A 59 -8.50 15.94 5.75
N PRO A 60 -8.16 16.05 7.04
CA PRO A 60 -7.97 14.89 7.91
C PRO A 60 -9.28 14.09 8.01
N GLY A 61 -9.18 12.76 8.08
CA GLY A 61 -10.34 11.87 8.24
C GLY A 61 -11.14 11.54 6.98
N VAL A 62 -10.81 12.11 5.81
CA VAL A 62 -11.53 11.83 4.54
C VAL A 62 -11.29 10.44 3.94
N GLY A 63 -10.49 9.59 4.61
CA GLY A 63 -10.19 8.23 4.15
C GLY A 63 -9.04 8.16 3.13
N LYS A 64 -8.01 9.01 3.26
CA LYS A 64 -6.81 8.91 2.41
C LYS A 64 -6.10 7.56 2.55
N THR A 65 -6.04 7.04 3.77
CA THR A 65 -5.48 5.72 4.07
C THR A 65 -6.26 4.60 3.39
N ALA A 66 -7.60 4.69 3.40
CA ALA A 66 -8.46 3.73 2.70
C ALA A 66 -8.18 3.66 1.19
N ILE A 67 -7.76 4.76 0.55
CA ILE A 67 -7.34 4.71 -0.86
C ILE A 67 -6.07 3.88 -1.03
N ALA A 68 -5.10 3.96 -0.10
CA ALA A 68 -3.88 3.15 -0.14
C ALA A 68 -4.17 1.66 0.09
N GLU A 69 -5.05 1.34 1.04
CA GLU A 69 -5.55 -0.02 1.29
C GLU A 69 -6.29 -0.57 0.06
N GLY A 70 -7.14 0.24 -0.57
CA GLY A 70 -7.82 -0.13 -1.81
C GLY A 70 -6.87 -0.37 -2.98
N VAL A 71 -5.75 0.37 -3.06
CA VAL A 71 -4.68 0.07 -4.01
C VAL A 71 -4.07 -1.31 -3.71
N ALA A 72 -3.79 -1.64 -2.45
CA ALA A 72 -3.29 -2.96 -2.07
C ALA A 72 -4.27 -4.09 -2.42
N GLN A 73 -5.58 -3.88 -2.20
CA GLN A 73 -6.64 -4.80 -2.62
C GLN A 73 -6.67 -5.03 -4.14
N VAL A 74 -6.46 -3.98 -4.95
CA VAL A 74 -6.39 -4.14 -6.41
C VAL A 74 -5.13 -4.87 -6.85
N LEU A 75 -4.01 -4.71 -6.13
CA LEU A 75 -2.75 -5.39 -6.49
C LEU A 75 -2.83 -6.91 -6.28
N VAL A 76 -3.64 -7.39 -5.33
CA VAL A 76 -3.83 -8.81 -5.05
C VAL A 76 -4.89 -9.46 -5.95
N ASP A 77 -5.80 -8.68 -6.52
CA ASP A 77 -6.79 -9.13 -7.49
C ASP A 77 -6.14 -9.31 -8.88
N GLU A 78 -5.93 -10.55 -9.31
CA GLU A 78 -5.20 -10.85 -10.56
C GLU A 78 -5.87 -10.33 -11.84
N GLU A 79 -7.20 -10.15 -11.80
CA GLU A 79 -7.99 -9.62 -12.92
C GLU A 79 -7.90 -8.09 -12.99
N LYS A 80 -7.93 -7.41 -11.84
CA LYS A 80 -7.87 -5.95 -11.77
C LYS A 80 -6.45 -5.37 -11.76
N CYS A 81 -5.44 -6.16 -11.37
CA CYS A 81 -4.07 -5.69 -11.21
C CYS A 81 -3.40 -5.37 -12.58
N PRO A 82 -2.93 -4.12 -12.79
CA PRO A 82 -2.21 -3.77 -14.02
C PRO A 82 -0.93 -4.60 -14.20
N ALA A 83 -0.66 -5.05 -15.43
CA ALA A 83 0.49 -5.91 -15.73
C ALA A 83 1.84 -5.35 -15.22
N ARG A 84 2.03 -4.02 -15.24
CA ARG A 84 3.25 -3.36 -14.74
C ARG A 84 3.42 -3.39 -13.22
N LEU A 85 2.34 -3.63 -12.47
CA LEU A 85 2.34 -3.63 -11.01
C LEU A 85 2.21 -5.06 -10.44
N LYS A 86 2.07 -6.08 -11.29
CA LYS A 86 2.03 -7.48 -10.85
C LYS A 86 3.32 -7.84 -10.10
N GLY A 87 3.15 -8.45 -8.93
CA GLY A 87 4.26 -8.84 -8.06
C GLY A 87 4.87 -7.70 -7.22
N HIS A 88 4.37 -6.47 -7.34
CA HIS A 88 4.77 -5.38 -6.44
C HIS A 88 4.04 -5.46 -5.10
N ARG A 89 4.64 -4.85 -4.07
CA ARG A 89 4.12 -4.79 -2.70
C ARG A 89 3.88 -3.33 -2.30
N VAL A 90 2.83 -3.11 -1.54
CA VAL A 90 2.49 -1.86 -0.87
C VAL A 90 2.85 -2.01 0.59
N VAL A 91 3.78 -1.19 1.07
CA VAL A 91 4.22 -1.18 2.46
C VAL A 91 3.86 0.17 3.06
N SER A 92 3.11 0.16 4.16
CA SER A 92 2.89 1.35 4.98
C SER A 92 4.10 1.58 5.87
N LEU A 93 4.59 2.81 5.94
CA LEU A 93 5.73 3.20 6.76
C LEU A 93 5.26 4.15 7.86
N GLU A 94 5.43 3.72 9.11
CA GLU A 94 5.16 4.54 10.28
C GLU A 94 6.45 5.26 10.70
N LEU A 95 6.48 6.59 10.54
CA LEU A 95 7.66 7.40 10.84
C LEU A 95 8.10 7.28 12.31
N SER A 96 7.14 7.09 13.23
CA SER A 96 7.42 6.88 14.66
C SER A 96 8.33 5.68 14.91
N ASN A 97 8.15 4.59 14.14
CA ASN A 97 8.95 3.38 14.27
C ASN A 97 10.35 3.56 13.66
N LEU A 98 10.43 4.33 12.58
CA LEU A 98 11.71 4.64 11.93
C LEU A 98 12.61 5.48 12.83
N VAL A 99 12.05 6.49 13.50
CA VAL A 99 12.80 7.41 14.38
C VAL A 99 13.32 6.71 15.65
N ALA A 100 12.59 5.72 16.17
CA ALA A 100 13.01 4.97 17.34
C ALA A 100 14.26 4.09 17.11
N GLY A 101 14.51 3.70 15.85
CA GLY A 101 15.67 2.89 15.46
C GLY A 101 16.90 3.68 15.01
N THR A 102 16.75 4.98 14.70
CA THR A 102 17.87 5.85 14.29
C THR A 102 18.54 6.50 15.50
N LYS A 103 19.54 5.83 16.06
CA LYS A 103 20.65 6.44 16.80
C LYS A 103 21.95 6.26 16.01
#